data_AF-A0A2T1E3D6-F1
#
_entry.id   AF-A0A2T1E3D6-F1
#
_cell.length_a   1.000
_cell.length_b   1.000
_cell.length_c   1.000
_cell.angle_alpha   90.00
_cell.angle_beta   90.00
_cell.angle_gamma   90.00
#
_symmetry.space_group_name_H-M   'P 1'
#
loop_
_entity.id
_entity.type
_entity.pdbx_description
1 polymer ?
#
loop_
_entity_poly.entity_id
_entity_poly.type
_entity_poly.pdbx_seq_one_letter_code
_entity_poly.pdbx_strand_id
1 'polypeptide(L)' 'MSVVPDKVSYEELMQVLVCQASDLTNAQKFEMISKLQEAKQAKLAKEALDCCESEERCFFWL' A
#
# COMPACT_ATOMS: atom_id res chain seq x y z
N MET A 1 -20.40 -19.61 -11.08
CA MET A 1 -19.41 -18.63 -11.55
C MET A 1 -18.73 -18.05 -10.33
N SER A 2 -17.45 -18.39 -10.10
CA SER A 2 -16.68 -17.82 -8.98
C SER A 2 -16.41 -16.36 -9.31
N VAL A 3 -16.99 -15.44 -8.53
CA VAL A 3 -16.72 -14.01 -8.64
C VAL A 3 -15.34 -13.78 -8.03
N VAL A 4 -14.29 -13.94 -8.84
CA VAL A 4 -12.98 -13.41 -8.49
C VAL A 4 -13.06 -11.92 -8.80
N PRO A 5 -12.98 -11.02 -7.79
CA PRO A 5 -13.05 -9.59 -8.06
C PRO A 5 -11.83 -9.20 -8.87
N ASP A 6 -12.03 -8.61 -10.06
CA ASP A 6 -10.98 -8.19 -11.00
C ASP A 6 -9.96 -7.16 -10.44
N LYS A 7 -10.12 -6.73 -9.18
CA LYS A 7 -9.36 -5.62 -8.59
C LYS A 7 -9.01 -5.83 -7.12
N VAL A 8 -8.73 -7.06 -6.68
CA VAL A 8 -8.09 -7.21 -5.37
C VAL A 8 -6.65 -6.76 -5.52
N SER A 9 -6.29 -5.66 -4.87
CA SER A 9 -4.91 -5.17 -4.87
C SER A 9 -4.01 -6.15 -4.12
N TYR A 10 -2.73 -6.20 -4.49
CA TYR A 10 -1.74 -7.02 -3.77
C TYR A 10 -1.74 -6.71 -2.25
N GLU A 11 -1.97 -5.45 -1.89
CA GLU A 11 -2.06 -4.99 -0.50
C GLU A 11 -3.26 -5.58 0.25
N GLU A 12 -4.43 -5.65 -0.39
CA GLU A 12 -5.62 -6.29 0.17
C GLU A 12 -5.42 -7.80 0.33
N LEU A 13 -4.78 -8.45 -0.65
CA LEU A 13 -4.42 -9.86 -0.53
C LEU A 13 -3.47 -10.10 0.66
N MET A 14 -2.47 -9.23 0.84
CA MET A 14 -1.52 -9.32 1.94
C MET A 14 -2.22 -9.18 3.30
N GLN A 15 -3.16 -8.24 3.44
CA GLN A 15 -3.95 -8.07 4.65
C GLN A 15 -4.83 -9.29 4.95
N VAL A 16 -5.47 -9.85 3.93
CA VAL A 16 -6.29 -11.07 4.09
C VAL A 16 -5.42 -12.24 4.52
N LEU A 17 -4.24 -12.42 3.94
CA LEU A 17 -3.29 -13.48 4.30
C LEU A 17 -2.81 -13.34 5.76
N VAL A 18 -2.45 -12.13 6.20
CA VAL A 18 -2.04 -11.86 7.59
C VAL A 18 -3.18 -12.13 8.58
N CYS A 19 -4.41 -11.73 8.24
CA CYS A 19 -5.58 -12.01 9.06
C CYS A 19 -5.88 -13.52 9.18
N GLN A 20 -5.70 -14.28 8.10
CA GLN A 20 -5.96 -15.72 8.06
C GLN A 20 -4.83 -16.59 8.62
N ALA A 21 -3.62 -16.04 8.82
CA ALA A 21 -2.50 -16.78 9.40
C ALA A 21 -2.85 -17.29 10.81
N SER A 22 -2.96 -18.62 10.97
CA SER A 22 -3.27 -19.28 12.24
C SER A 22 -2.16 -19.13 13.27
N ASP A 23 -0.92 -18.96 12.80
CA ASP A 23 0.28 -19.06 13.62
C ASP A 23 0.66 -17.72 14.27
N LEU A 24 -0.05 -16.65 13.90
CA LEU A 24 0.16 -15.31 14.44
C LEU A 24 -0.84 -14.99 15.54
N THR A 25 -0.34 -14.45 16.65
CA THR A 25 -1.19 -13.84 17.67
C THR A 25 -1.87 -12.57 17.13
N ASN A 26 -3.00 -12.18 17.72
CA ASN A 26 -3.70 -10.96 17.32
C ASN A 26 -2.80 -9.70 17.40
N ALA A 27 -1.89 -9.65 18.37
CA ALA A 27 -0.92 -8.55 18.50
C ALA A 27 0.06 -8.51 17.32
N GLN A 28 0.60 -9.66 16.91
CA GLN A 28 1.50 -9.75 15.75
C GLN A 28 0.78 -9.43 14.44
N LYS A 29 -0.48 -9.87 14.28
CA LYS A 29 -1.30 -9.51 13.12
C LYS A 29 -1.51 -8.01 13.03
N PHE A 30 -1.85 -7.38 14.15
CA PHE A 30 -2.04 -5.93 14.22
C PHE A 30 -0.76 -5.17 13.87
N GLU A 31 0.39 -5.59 14.44
CA GLU A 31 1.69 -4.98 14.14
C GLU A 31 2.04 -5.09 12.65
N MET A 32 1.84 -6.25 12.03
CA MET A 32 2.11 -6.46 10.61
C MET A 32 1.21 -5.60 9.71
N ILE A 33 -0.07 -5.49 10.04
CA ILE A 33 -1.01 -4.63 9.30
C ILE A 33 -0.64 -3.14 9.46
N SER A 34 -0.25 -2.71 10.67
CA SER A 34 0.23 -1.34 10.91
C SER A 34 1.43 -1.00 10.04
N LYS A 35 2.45 -1.86 10.02
CA LYS A 35 3.65 -1.66 9.18
C LYS A 35 3.33 -1.62 7.69
N LEU A 36 2.38 -2.44 7.22
CA LEU A 36 1.89 -2.41 5.84
C LEU A 36 1.23 -1.06 5.50
N GLN A 37 0.43 -0.50 6.40
CA GLN A 37 -0.20 0.81 6.22
C GLN A 37 0.84 1.95 6.24
N GLU A 38 1.79 1.91 7.16
CA GLU A 38 2.89 2.88 7.25
C GLU A 38 3.73 2.88 5.96
N ALA A 39 4.09 1.70 5.44
CA ALA A 39 4.81 1.58 4.17
C ALA A 39 4.01 2.15 2.98
N LYS A 40 2.69 1.93 2.96
CA LYS A 40 1.81 2.51 1.95
C LYS A 40 1.77 4.04 2.04
N GLN A 41 1.66 4.59 3.24
CA GLN A 41 1.68 6.04 3.45
C GLN A 41 3.02 6.64 3.06
N ALA A 42 4.14 6.00 3.41
CA ALA A 42 5.47 6.46 3.02
C ALA A 42 5.66 6.45 1.50
N LYS A 43 5.15 5.41 0.80
CA LYS A 43 5.16 5.35 -0.67
C LYS A 43 4.32 6.47 -1.28
N LEU A 44 3.10 6.68 -0.80
CA LEU A 44 2.23 7.77 -1.29
C LEU A 44 2.84 9.15 -1.02
N ALA A 45 3.44 9.36 0.15
CA ALA A 45 4.13 10.59 0.49
C ALA A 45 5.33 10.83 -0.43
N LYS A 46 6.10 9.79 -0.75
CA LYS A 46 7.23 9.87 -1.68
C LYS A 46 6.76 10.16 -3.11
N GLU A 47 5.73 9.46 -3.59
CA GLU A 47 5.16 9.70 -4.93
C GLU A 47 4.60 11.12 -5.06
N ALA A 48 3.98 11.65 -4.00
CA ALA A 48 3.54 13.05 -3.97
C ALA A 48 4.72 14.03 -4.01
N LEU A 49 5.83 13.72 -3.33
CA LEU A 49 7.03 14.55 -3.31
C LEU A 49 7.76 14.52 -4.66
N ASP A 50 7.93 13.33 -5.25
CA ASP A 50 8.49 13.13 -6.60
C ASP A 50 7.65 13.84 -7.68
N CYS A 51 6.32 13.89 -7.51
CA CYS A 51 5.42 14.63 -8.41
C CYS A 51 5.64 16.15 -8.33
N CYS A 52 5.87 16.70 -7.13
CA CYS A 52 6.18 18.13 -6.94
C CYS A 52 7.58 18.49 -7.46
N GLU A 53 8.59 17.62 -7.31
CA GLU A 53 9.93 17.85 -7.86
C GLU A 53 9.95 17.77 -9.40
N SER A 54 9.01 17.04 -10.01
CA SER A 54 8.83 17.02 -11.47
C SER A 54 8.21 18.31 -12.02
N GLU A 55 7.55 19.14 -11.21
CA GLU A 55 6.98 20.42 -11.67
C GLU A 55 8.07 21.49 -11.92
N GLU A 56 9.25 21.40 -11.28
CA GLU A 56 10.40 22.24 -11.63
C GLU A 56 10.99 21.90 -13.02
N ARG A 57 10.64 20.74 -13.59
CA ARG A 57 10.95 20.39 -14.99
C ARG A 57 9.85 20.74 -16.00
N CYS A 58 8.68 21.18 -15.54
CA CYS A 58 7.58 21.61 -16.42
C CYS A 58 7.66 23.10 -16.80
N PHE A 59 8.64 23.87 -16.32
CA PHE A 59 8.79 25.31 -16.58
C PHE A 59 9.75 25.67 -17.72
N PHE A 60 10.03 24.73 -18.65
CA PHE A 60 10.86 25.01 -19.85
C PHE A 60 10.09 24.96 -21.18
N TRP A 61 8.76 24.88 -21.14
CA TRP A 61 7.88 24.84 -22.32
C TRP A 61 6.63 25.73 -22.20
N LEU A 62 6.76 26.91 -21.58
CA LEU A 62 5.82 28.03 -21.76
C LEU A 62 6.56 29.26 -22.31
#